data_AF-A0A7C6LQ68-F1
#
_entry.id   AF-A0A7C6LQ68-F1
#
_cell.length_a   1.000
_cell.length_b   1.000
_cell.length_c   1.000
_cell.angle_alpha   90.00
_cell.angle_beta   90.00
_cell.angle_gamma   90.00
#
_symmetry.space_group_name_H-M   'P 1'
#
loop_
_entity.id
_entity.type
_entity.pdbx_description
1 polymer ?
#
loop_
_entity_poly.entity_id
_entity_poly.type
_entity_poly.pdbx_seq_one_letter_code
_entity_poly.pdbx_strand_id
1 'polypeptide(L)'
;MTQDNSLVLVEGNQIQNLIYTMRGKQVMIDSDLAVLYQVSTKRLNEQVTRNKNRFPEKFMFQLSEDEYDNLRSQFATSSEESQHGGRRYMPYVFTEQGIAMLSAVLRSDVAVNVSIQIMDAFVEMRRFLISNASIFERMDRMELKQLETDQKFGEVFNYIASQTEVKQNIFFDGQVYDAFSFIVDLIKKAEINFTLIDNYVDTNTLNLLCKKNAGVNLYRFLRQGRCAAGFLVDQNRNFPEESTFQ
;
A
#
# COMPACT_ATOMS: atom_id res chain seq x y z
N MET A 1 20.48 -30.17 39.69
CA MET A 1 19.42 -30.23 38.69
C MET A 1 18.74 -28.89 38.67
N THR A 2 19.21 -28.02 37.79
CA THR A 2 18.76 -26.64 37.59
C THR A 2 18.13 -26.61 36.22
N GLN A 3 16.81 -26.45 36.15
CA GLN A 3 16.12 -26.18 34.89
C GLN A 3 15.15 -25.02 35.10
N ASP A 4 15.59 -23.89 34.53
CA ASP A 4 14.83 -22.85 33.85
C ASP A 4 13.56 -22.33 34.51
N ASN A 5 13.77 -21.33 35.39
CA ASN A 5 12.86 -20.20 35.47
C ASN A 5 13.06 -19.37 34.19
N SER A 6 12.24 -19.62 33.16
CA SER A 6 12.05 -18.72 32.03
C SER A 6 11.37 -17.44 32.51
N LEU A 7 12.16 -16.56 33.14
CA LEU A 7 11.84 -15.16 33.23
C LEU A 7 11.74 -14.66 31.79
N VAL A 8 10.51 -14.54 31.29
CA VAL A 8 10.21 -13.76 30.09
C VAL A 8 10.59 -12.32 30.45
N LEU A 9 11.86 -12.00 30.21
CA LEU A 9 12.36 -10.64 30.15
C LEU A 9 11.67 -10.02 28.94
N VAL A 10 10.50 -9.44 29.17
CA VAL A 10 9.86 -8.57 28.20
C VAL A 10 10.83 -7.40 28.04
N GLU A 11 11.54 -7.32 26.92
CA GLU A 11 12.41 -6.19 26.63
C GLU A 11 11.55 -4.90 26.68
N GLY A 12 12.04 -3.83 27.30
CA GLY A 12 11.24 -2.60 27.50
C GLY A 12 10.63 -2.01 26.22
N ASN A 13 11.27 -2.22 25.07
CA ASN A 13 10.75 -1.83 23.75
C ASN A 13 9.47 -2.58 23.35
N GLN A 14 9.24 -3.79 23.87
CA GLN A 14 8.03 -4.57 23.57
C GLN A 14 6.80 -4.00 24.28
N ILE A 15 6.95 -3.42 25.47
CA ILE A 15 5.81 -2.86 26.22
C ILE A 15 5.33 -1.55 25.59
N GLN A 16 6.25 -0.70 25.14
CA GLN A 16 5.90 0.58 24.51
C GLN A 16 5.01 0.39 23.26
N ASN A 17 5.25 -0.67 22.48
CA ASN A 17 4.47 -1.01 21.29
C ASN A 17 3.03 -1.46 21.59
N LEU A 18 2.74 -1.80 22.85
CA LEU A 18 1.42 -2.24 23.31
C LEU A 18 0.60 -1.10 23.95
N ILE A 19 1.13 0.13 23.91
CA ILE A 19 0.44 1.32 24.40
C ILE A 19 -0.12 2.09 23.21
N TYR A 20 -1.44 2.22 23.17
CA TYR A 20 -2.19 2.87 22.09
C TYR A 20 -2.75 4.21 22.53
N THR A 21 -3.03 5.09 21.57
CA THR A 21 -3.74 6.35 21.85
C THR A 21 -5.19 6.23 21.44
N MET A 22 -6.11 6.16 22.42
CA MET A 22 -7.56 6.06 22.21
C MET A 22 -8.27 7.17 22.98
N ARG A 23 -9.18 7.89 22.31
CA ARG A 23 -9.91 9.04 22.90
C ARG A 23 -8.97 10.07 23.58
N GLY A 24 -7.80 10.30 23.00
CA GLY A 24 -6.77 11.20 23.54
C GLY A 24 -6.07 10.70 24.81
N LYS A 25 -6.18 9.41 25.13
CA LYS A 25 -5.54 8.78 26.30
C LYS A 25 -4.63 7.63 25.86
N GLN A 26 -3.48 7.51 26.50
CA GLN A 26 -2.63 6.33 26.38
C GLN A 26 -3.31 5.17 27.13
N VAL A 27 -3.50 4.04 26.46
CA VAL A 27 -4.19 2.87 26.98
C VAL A 27 -3.54 1.57 26.51
N MET A 28 -3.70 0.49 27.29
CA MET A 28 -3.36 -0.88 26.89
C MET A 28 -4.61 -1.75 26.82
N ILE A 29 -4.60 -2.72 25.90
CA ILE A 29 -5.72 -3.65 25.70
C ILE A 29 -5.67 -4.77 26.74
N ASP A 30 -6.83 -5.24 27.18
CA ASP A 30 -6.98 -6.35 28.13
C ASP A 30 -6.28 -7.65 27.68
N SER A 31 -6.21 -7.93 26.38
CA SER A 31 -5.46 -9.05 25.78
C SER A 31 -3.97 -8.94 26.03
N ASP A 32 -3.42 -7.76 25.76
CA ASP A 32 -1.99 -7.51 25.82
C ASP A 32 -1.54 -7.52 27.28
N LEU A 33 -2.32 -6.87 28.16
CA LEU A 33 -2.13 -6.93 29.61
C LEU A 33 -2.22 -8.36 30.15
N ALA A 34 -3.17 -9.17 29.67
CA ALA A 34 -3.30 -10.55 30.12
C ALA A 34 -2.06 -11.39 29.75
N VAL A 35 -1.52 -11.20 28.54
CA VAL A 35 -0.27 -11.84 28.11
C VAL A 35 0.91 -11.41 28.99
N LEU A 36 1.07 -10.10 29.22
CA LEU A 36 2.14 -9.57 30.06
C LEU A 36 2.06 -10.08 31.50
N TYR A 37 0.84 -10.12 32.06
CA TYR A 37 0.60 -10.65 33.41
C TYR A 37 0.58 -12.17 33.51
N GLN A 38 0.74 -12.89 32.39
CA GLN A 38 0.69 -14.35 32.31
C GLN A 38 -0.63 -14.93 32.87
N VAL A 39 -1.74 -14.24 32.60
CA VAL A 39 -3.10 -14.68 32.98
C VAL A 39 -3.98 -14.76 31.75
N SER A 40 -5.12 -15.45 31.83
CA SER A 40 -6.11 -15.37 30.75
C SER A 40 -6.85 -14.03 30.80
N THR A 41 -7.22 -13.50 29.63
CA THR A 41 -8.09 -12.32 29.51
C THR A 41 -9.37 -12.46 30.31
N LYS A 42 -9.97 -13.65 30.27
CA LYS A 42 -11.15 -13.97 31.09
C LYS A 42 -10.88 -13.76 32.58
N ARG A 43 -9.75 -14.23 33.09
CA ARG A 43 -9.38 -14.10 34.51
C ARG A 43 -9.10 -12.65 34.89
N LEU A 44 -8.43 -11.90 34.02
CA LEU A 44 -8.18 -10.47 34.21
C LEU A 44 -9.51 -9.70 34.31
N ASN A 45 -10.42 -9.90 33.35
CA ASN A 45 -11.72 -9.23 33.33
C ASN A 45 -12.63 -9.67 34.50
N GLU A 46 -12.50 -10.91 34.97
CA GLU A 46 -13.17 -11.37 36.17
C GLU A 46 -12.68 -10.62 37.43
N GLN A 47 -11.36 -10.38 37.55
CA GLN A 47 -10.79 -9.61 38.67
C GLN A 47 -11.29 -8.17 38.69
N VAL A 48 -11.41 -7.53 37.52
CA VAL A 48 -12.03 -6.21 37.40
C VAL A 48 -13.49 -6.28 37.83
N THR A 49 -14.24 -7.26 37.35
CA THR A 49 -15.67 -7.41 37.64
C THR A 49 -15.93 -7.58 39.15
N ARG A 50 -15.05 -8.31 39.85
CA ARG A 50 -15.11 -8.48 41.31
C ARG A 50 -14.75 -7.21 42.09
N ASN A 51 -13.98 -6.31 41.48
CA ASN A 51 -13.45 -5.09 42.10
C ASN A 51 -13.89 -3.81 41.37
N LYS A 52 -15.11 -3.79 40.81
CA LYS A 52 -15.62 -2.67 39.97
C LYS A 52 -15.49 -1.29 40.62
N ASN A 53 -15.59 -1.19 41.93
CA ASN A 53 -15.40 0.05 42.68
C ASN A 53 -14.00 0.69 42.49
N ARG A 54 -12.99 -0.09 42.10
CA ARG A 54 -11.63 0.37 41.80
C ARG A 54 -11.44 0.81 40.35
N PHE A 55 -12.38 0.49 39.46
CA PHE A 55 -12.29 0.74 38.02
C PHE A 55 -13.41 1.69 37.56
N PRO A 56 -13.34 2.98 37.92
CA PRO A 56 -14.22 3.98 37.31
C PRO A 56 -13.94 4.09 35.80
N GLU A 57 -14.91 4.62 35.05
CA GLU A 57 -14.84 4.74 33.58
C GLU A 57 -13.62 5.52 33.07
N LYS A 58 -13.10 6.45 33.90
CA LYS A 58 -11.86 7.16 33.59
C LYS A 58 -10.61 6.28 33.56
N PHE A 59 -10.63 5.12 34.22
CA PHE A 59 -9.49 4.20 34.37
C PHE A 59 -9.55 3.03 33.38
N MET A 60 -10.76 2.60 33.07
CA MET A 60 -11.06 1.53 32.12
C MET A 60 -12.32 1.91 31.35
N PHE A 61 -12.33 1.63 30.05
CA PHE A 61 -13.54 1.64 29.24
C PHE A 61 -13.50 0.53 28.19
N GLN A 62 -14.64 0.24 27.59
CA GLN A 62 -14.75 -0.71 26.48
C GLN A 62 -14.67 0.06 25.15
N LEU A 63 -13.96 -0.51 24.17
CA LEU A 63 -13.88 0.07 22.83
C LEU A 63 -15.24 -0.01 22.11
N SER A 64 -15.56 0.98 21.29
CA SER A 64 -16.65 0.88 20.30
C SER A 64 -16.26 -0.03 19.14
N GLU A 65 -17.24 -0.41 18.34
CA GLU A 65 -17.02 -1.20 17.11
C GLU A 65 -16.08 -0.45 16.15
N ASP A 66 -16.36 0.83 15.89
CA ASP A 66 -15.50 1.68 15.05
C ASP A 66 -14.07 1.80 15.59
N GLU A 67 -13.90 1.97 16.91
CA GLU A 67 -12.57 2.06 17.53
C GLU A 67 -11.81 0.75 17.41
N TYR A 68 -12.51 -0.38 17.52
CA TYR A 68 -11.92 -1.70 17.39
C TYR A 68 -11.54 -2.03 15.95
N ASP A 69 -12.35 -1.64 14.97
CA ASP A 69 -12.05 -1.84 13.56
C ASP A 69 -10.85 -0.99 13.11
N ASN A 70 -10.79 0.27 13.58
CA ASN A 70 -9.62 1.13 13.36
C ASN A 70 -8.36 0.56 14.02
N LEU A 71 -8.47 -0.02 15.21
CA LEU A 71 -7.36 -0.71 15.84
C LEU A 71 -6.91 -1.91 14.97
N ARG A 72 -7.82 -2.75 14.49
CA ARG A 72 -7.48 -3.91 13.65
C ARG A 72 -6.83 -3.51 12.32
N SER A 73 -7.31 -2.44 11.69
CA SER A 73 -6.81 -2.00 10.37
C SER A 73 -5.37 -1.49 10.45
N GLN A 74 -4.99 -0.86 11.57
CA GLN A 74 -3.61 -0.41 11.82
C GLN A 74 -2.60 -1.55 11.94
N PHE A 75 -3.04 -2.75 12.33
CA PHE A 75 -2.15 -3.90 12.53
C PHE A 75 -1.86 -4.73 11.28
N ALA A 76 -2.48 -4.41 10.14
CA ALA A 76 -2.26 -4.97 8.79
C ALA A 76 -1.28 -6.17 8.69
N THR A 77 -1.64 -7.30 9.32
CA THR A 77 -1.04 -8.60 9.08
C THR A 77 -2.19 -9.50 8.68
N SER A 78 -2.32 -9.66 7.36
CA SER A 78 -2.60 -10.93 6.69
C SER A 78 -3.45 -11.92 7.49
N SER A 79 -4.77 -11.82 7.35
CA SER A 79 -5.50 -12.78 6.54
C SER A 79 -6.99 -12.42 6.51
N GLU A 80 -7.55 -12.47 5.31
CA GLU A 80 -8.98 -12.69 5.05
C GLU A 80 -9.47 -14.05 5.60
N GLU A 81 -8.63 -14.76 6.36
CA GLU A 81 -8.81 -16.12 6.88
C GLU A 81 -9.17 -16.13 8.38
N SER A 82 -9.94 -15.14 8.82
CA SER A 82 -10.67 -15.21 10.09
C SER A 82 -12.17 -14.96 9.92
N GLN A 83 -12.73 -15.47 8.81
CA GLN A 83 -14.15 -15.80 8.74
C GLN A 83 -14.42 -17.00 9.68
N HIS A 84 -15.12 -16.76 10.79
CA HIS A 84 -15.50 -17.71 11.86
C HIS A 84 -14.59 -17.79 13.10
N GLY A 85 -14.29 -16.64 13.72
CA GLY A 85 -13.68 -16.68 15.07
C GLY A 85 -13.49 -15.34 15.75
N GLY A 86 -14.26 -14.31 15.39
CA GLY A 86 -14.16 -12.99 15.98
C GLY A 86 -14.29 -13.02 17.50
N ARG A 87 -13.58 -12.11 18.17
CA ARG A 87 -13.65 -11.93 19.63
C ARG A 87 -15.13 -11.76 20.03
N ARG A 88 -15.65 -12.62 20.90
CA ARG A 88 -17.08 -12.65 21.29
C ARG A 88 -17.53 -11.42 22.10
N TYR A 89 -16.59 -10.60 22.54
CA TYR A 89 -16.84 -9.40 23.35
C TYR A 89 -15.85 -8.30 22.95
N MET A 90 -16.31 -7.05 22.98
CA MET A 90 -15.44 -5.90 22.70
C MET A 90 -14.34 -5.79 23.77
N PRO A 91 -13.10 -5.44 23.39
CA PRO A 91 -11.99 -5.34 24.32
C PRO A 91 -12.24 -4.27 25.38
N TYR A 92 -11.80 -4.56 26.60
CA TYR A 92 -11.54 -3.50 27.57
C TYR A 92 -10.16 -2.90 27.32
N VAL A 93 -10.07 -1.59 27.51
CA VAL A 93 -8.80 -0.87 27.52
C VAL A 93 -8.58 -0.21 28.87
N PHE A 94 -7.33 -0.14 29.27
CA PHE A 94 -6.91 0.36 30.57
C PHE A 94 -5.92 1.49 30.40
N THR A 95 -6.19 2.59 31.09
CA THR A 95 -5.22 3.68 31.27
C THR A 95 -4.13 3.28 32.26
N GLU A 96 -3.07 4.07 32.36
CA GLU A 96 -2.05 3.97 33.42
C GLU A 96 -2.67 3.76 34.81
N GLN A 97 -3.68 4.57 35.19
CA GLN A 97 -4.33 4.44 36.49
C GLN A 97 -5.14 3.13 36.62
N GLY A 98 -5.73 2.64 35.53
CA GLY A 98 -6.38 1.33 35.49
C GLY A 98 -5.39 0.18 35.70
N ILE A 99 -4.20 0.28 35.11
CA ILE A 99 -3.12 -0.69 35.27
C ILE A 99 -2.59 -0.66 36.71
N ALA A 100 -2.49 0.52 37.33
CA ALA A 100 -2.16 0.65 38.76
C ALA A 100 -3.20 -0.06 39.64
N MET A 101 -4.48 -0.04 39.27
CA MET A 101 -5.52 -0.77 39.98
C MET A 101 -5.44 -2.28 39.72
N LEU A 102 -5.04 -2.71 38.51
CA LEU A 102 -4.78 -4.11 38.21
C LEU A 102 -3.65 -4.68 39.06
N SER A 103 -2.55 -3.95 39.26
CA SER A 103 -1.43 -4.40 40.10
C SER A 103 -1.83 -4.61 41.57
N ALA A 104 -2.77 -3.83 42.08
CA ALA A 104 -3.30 -3.98 43.43
C ALA A 104 -4.22 -5.21 43.58
N VAL A 105 -4.82 -5.68 42.49
CA VAL A 105 -5.75 -6.82 42.46
C VAL A 105 -5.04 -8.12 42.06
N LEU A 106 -4.10 -8.06 41.12
CA LEU A 106 -3.26 -9.15 40.67
C LEU A 106 -2.01 -9.24 41.55
N ARG A 107 -2.10 -10.02 42.62
CA ARG A 107 -1.05 -10.11 43.66
C ARG A 107 0.09 -11.09 43.37
N SER A 108 0.38 -11.42 42.10
CA SER A 108 1.52 -12.29 41.77
C SER A 108 2.80 -11.48 41.64
N ASP A 109 3.95 -12.07 42.00
CA ASP A 109 5.26 -11.40 41.88
C ASP A 109 5.54 -10.97 40.43
N VAL A 110 5.13 -11.80 39.46
CA VAL A 110 5.17 -11.49 38.03
C VAL A 110 4.33 -10.24 37.73
N ALA A 111 3.08 -10.17 38.22
CA ALA A 111 2.22 -9.03 37.95
C ALA A 111 2.73 -7.74 38.60
N VAL A 112 3.34 -7.82 39.78
CA VAL A 112 3.98 -6.66 40.41
C VAL A 112 5.13 -6.15 39.56
N ASN A 113 6.05 -7.03 39.13
CA ASN A 113 7.20 -6.64 38.32
C ASN A 113 6.79 -6.05 36.97
N VAL A 114 5.89 -6.73 36.25
CA VAL A 114 5.36 -6.28 34.96
C VAL A 114 4.65 -4.94 35.09
N SER A 115 3.90 -4.72 36.18
CA SER A 115 3.23 -3.43 36.40
C SER A 115 4.24 -2.28 36.54
N ILE A 116 5.37 -2.51 37.21
CA ILE A 116 6.43 -1.49 37.33
C ILE A 116 6.97 -1.14 35.94
N GLN A 117 7.29 -2.15 35.14
CA GLN A 117 7.80 -1.94 33.78
C GLN A 117 6.79 -1.21 32.87
N ILE A 118 5.50 -1.54 32.99
CA ILE A 118 4.44 -0.84 32.26
C ILE A 118 4.39 0.63 32.68
N MET A 119 4.44 0.93 33.99
CA MET A 119 4.44 2.32 34.46
C MET A 119 5.63 3.12 33.92
N ASP A 120 6.83 2.51 33.95
CA ASP A 120 8.03 3.14 33.40
C ASP A 120 7.85 3.44 31.90
N ALA A 121 7.31 2.49 31.12
CA ALA A 121 7.03 2.70 29.70
C ALA A 121 6.01 3.83 29.45
N PHE A 122 4.96 3.94 30.25
CA PHE A 122 4.00 5.05 30.15
C PHE A 122 4.64 6.41 30.45
N VAL A 123 5.50 6.48 31.48
CA VAL A 123 6.23 7.70 31.84
C VAL A 123 7.20 8.10 30.73
N GLU A 124 7.95 7.15 30.19
CA GLU A 124 8.86 7.38 29.07
C GLU A 124 8.12 7.86 27.83
N MET A 125 6.99 7.21 27.47
CA MET A 125 6.24 7.59 26.29
C MET A 125 5.62 8.99 26.46
N ARG A 126 5.15 9.33 27.67
CA ARG A 126 4.70 10.70 27.96
C ARG A 126 5.83 11.73 27.80
N ARG A 127 7.03 11.43 28.32
CA ARG A 127 8.19 12.31 28.17
C ARG A 127 8.56 12.49 26.70
N PHE A 128 8.55 11.39 25.93
CA PHE A 128 8.84 11.39 24.50
C PHE A 128 7.84 12.23 23.70
N LEU A 129 6.54 12.11 23.98
CA LEU A 129 5.51 12.92 23.33
C LEU A 129 5.67 14.40 23.64
N ILE A 130 5.95 14.74 24.91
CA ILE A 130 6.16 16.14 25.32
C ILE A 130 7.43 16.72 24.68
N SER A 131 8.54 15.97 24.68
CA SER A 131 9.82 16.46 24.13
C SER A 131 9.78 16.64 22.62
N ASN A 132 8.97 15.85 21.91
CA ASN A 132 8.89 15.86 20.45
C ASN A 132 7.61 16.52 19.91
N ALA A 133 6.82 17.21 20.75
CA ALA A 133 5.54 17.82 20.36
C ALA A 133 5.65 18.72 19.10
N SER A 134 6.74 19.49 18.99
CA SER A 134 6.98 20.34 17.82
C SER A 134 7.30 19.57 16.53
N ILE A 135 7.84 18.35 16.64
CA ILE A 135 8.10 17.47 15.50
C ILE A 135 6.78 16.86 15.02
N PHE A 136 5.92 16.43 15.95
CA PHE A 136 4.60 15.91 15.62
C PHE A 136 3.73 16.98 14.93
N GLU A 137 3.72 18.22 15.42
CA GLU A 137 3.00 19.31 14.75
C GLU A 137 3.47 19.54 13.31
N ARG A 138 4.79 19.41 13.06
CA ARG A 138 5.33 19.52 11.69
C ARG A 138 4.94 18.33 10.83
N MET A 139 4.86 17.13 11.39
CA MET A 139 4.44 15.92 10.71
C MET A 139 2.96 15.99 10.29
N ASP A 140 2.07 16.41 11.19
CA ASP A 140 0.65 16.61 10.90
C ASP A 140 0.44 17.59 9.72
N ARG A 141 1.23 18.68 9.70
CA ARG A 141 1.20 19.65 8.59
C ARG A 141 1.70 19.06 7.27
N MET A 142 2.66 18.12 7.31
CA MET A 142 3.15 17.46 6.11
C MET A 142 2.15 16.45 5.57
N GLU A 143 1.51 15.65 6.44
CA GLU A 143 0.44 14.72 6.05
C GLU A 143 -0.72 15.45 5.39
N LEU A 144 -1.16 16.58 5.96
CA LEU A 144 -2.22 17.40 5.36
C LEU A 144 -1.83 17.88 3.95
N LYS A 145 -0.60 18.39 3.79
CA LYS A 145 -0.10 18.83 2.48
C LYS A 145 0.01 17.69 1.48
N GLN A 146 0.32 16.47 1.93
CA GLN A 146 0.38 15.31 1.06
C GLN A 146 -1.02 14.93 0.56
N LEU A 147 -2.01 14.89 1.45
CA LEU A 147 -3.42 14.66 1.07
C LEU A 147 -3.92 15.72 0.06
N GLU A 148 -3.63 17.00 0.30
CA GLU A 148 -3.96 18.07 -0.65
C GLU A 148 -3.24 17.89 -2.00
N THR A 149 -2.01 17.42 -1.97
CA THR A 149 -1.22 17.18 -3.19
C THR A 149 -1.78 16.02 -4.00
N ASP A 150 -2.18 14.93 -3.35
CA ASP A 150 -2.80 13.77 -4.00
C ASP A 150 -4.15 14.13 -4.64
N GLN A 151 -4.94 14.99 -3.99
CA GLN A 151 -6.17 15.54 -4.58
C GLN A 151 -5.88 16.37 -5.83
N LYS A 152 -4.89 17.28 -5.77
CA LYS A 152 -4.47 18.09 -6.92
C LYS A 152 -3.94 17.22 -8.06
N PHE A 153 -3.20 16.14 -7.76
CA PHE A 153 -2.78 15.18 -8.76
C PHE A 153 -3.98 14.51 -9.44
N GLY A 154 -5.00 14.10 -8.68
CA GLY A 154 -6.25 13.59 -9.24
C GLY A 154 -6.90 14.57 -10.22
N GLU A 155 -6.96 15.85 -9.87
CA GLU A 155 -7.48 16.90 -10.77
C GLU A 155 -6.64 17.06 -12.04
N VAL A 156 -5.30 17.07 -11.93
CA VAL A 156 -4.39 17.15 -13.07
C VAL A 156 -4.52 15.93 -13.98
N PHE A 157 -4.59 14.71 -13.41
CA PHE A 157 -4.77 13.50 -14.20
C PHE A 157 -6.13 13.46 -14.91
N ASN A 158 -7.20 13.89 -14.22
CA ASN A 158 -8.51 14.02 -14.85
C ASN A 158 -8.50 15.04 -15.98
N TYR A 159 -7.79 16.16 -15.81
CA TYR A 159 -7.63 17.16 -16.85
C TYR A 159 -6.87 16.59 -18.06
N ILE A 160 -5.73 15.92 -17.84
CA ILE A 160 -4.96 15.26 -18.91
C ILE A 160 -5.82 14.21 -19.64
N ALA A 161 -6.57 13.39 -18.90
CA ALA A 161 -7.44 12.38 -19.50
C ALA A 161 -8.62 12.99 -20.31
N SER A 162 -9.11 14.17 -19.91
CA SER A 162 -10.19 14.87 -20.59
C SER A 162 -9.75 15.65 -21.83
N GLN A 163 -8.47 15.99 -21.92
CA GLN A 163 -7.90 16.63 -23.10
C GLN A 163 -7.61 15.56 -24.16
N THR A 164 -8.44 15.52 -25.20
CA THR A 164 -8.08 14.83 -26.44
C THR A 164 -6.79 15.45 -26.98
N GLU A 165 -5.76 14.63 -27.14
CA GLU A 165 -4.50 15.04 -27.75
C GLU A 165 -4.79 15.86 -29.01
N VAL A 166 -4.34 17.11 -29.00
CA VAL A 166 -4.34 17.92 -30.22
C VAL A 166 -3.40 17.20 -31.17
N LYS A 167 -3.96 16.52 -32.19
CA LYS A 167 -3.19 15.82 -33.24
C LYS A 167 -2.34 16.81 -34.02
N GLN A 168 -1.23 17.25 -33.45
CA GLN A 168 -0.16 17.89 -34.18
C GLN A 168 0.65 16.75 -34.79
N ASN A 169 0.80 16.77 -36.12
CA ASN A 169 1.58 15.75 -36.86
C ASN A 169 3.10 15.96 -36.68
N ILE A 170 3.51 16.46 -35.53
CA ILE A 170 4.89 16.69 -35.09
C ILE A 170 5.06 15.87 -33.82
N PHE A 171 5.98 14.92 -33.85
CA PHE A 171 6.25 14.00 -32.75
C PHE A 171 7.60 14.32 -32.13
N PHE A 172 7.65 14.33 -30.79
CA PHE A 172 8.88 14.50 -30.03
C PHE A 172 9.49 13.15 -29.64
N ASP A 173 10.77 13.13 -29.27
CA ASP A 173 11.45 11.93 -28.79
C ASP A 173 10.67 11.30 -27.62
N GLY A 174 10.32 10.01 -27.77
CA GLY A 174 9.53 9.25 -26.81
C GLY A 174 8.05 9.05 -27.19
N GLN A 175 7.50 9.83 -28.13
CA GLN A 175 6.13 9.65 -28.65
C GLN A 175 6.05 8.55 -29.72
N VAL A 176 6.63 7.39 -29.43
CA VAL A 176 6.79 6.29 -30.40
C VAL A 176 5.44 5.72 -30.80
N TYR A 177 4.51 5.57 -29.85
CA TYR A 177 3.18 5.02 -30.12
C TYR A 177 2.34 5.94 -31.00
N ASP A 178 2.33 7.24 -30.72
CA ASP A 178 1.53 8.22 -31.46
C ASP A 178 2.04 8.36 -32.90
N ALA A 179 3.37 8.41 -33.07
CA ALA A 179 4.01 8.42 -34.38
C ALA A 179 3.71 7.12 -35.16
N PHE A 180 3.79 5.97 -34.50
CA PHE A 180 3.48 4.68 -35.11
C PHE A 180 2.01 4.60 -35.56
N SER A 181 1.08 4.97 -34.69
CA SER A 181 -0.37 4.97 -34.96
C SER A 181 -0.70 5.89 -36.13
N PHE A 182 -0.09 7.08 -36.17
CA PHE A 182 -0.21 8.00 -37.30
C PHE A 182 0.29 7.41 -38.62
N ILE A 183 1.46 6.74 -38.63
CA ILE A 183 1.98 6.14 -39.86
C ILE A 183 1.10 4.97 -40.32
N VAL A 184 0.59 4.15 -39.39
CA VAL A 184 -0.37 3.07 -39.73
C VAL A 184 -1.62 3.66 -40.38
N ASP A 185 -2.18 4.72 -39.81
CA ASP A 185 -3.35 5.41 -40.37
C ASP A 185 -3.05 6.00 -41.75
N LEU A 186 -1.84 6.52 -41.97
CA LEU A 186 -1.42 7.04 -43.27
C LEU A 186 -1.29 5.93 -44.32
N ILE A 187 -0.70 4.78 -43.96
CA ILE A 187 -0.56 3.62 -44.85
C ILE A 187 -1.93 3.07 -45.23
N LYS A 188 -2.88 3.00 -44.29
CA LYS A 188 -4.26 2.55 -44.53
C LYS A 188 -5.06 3.48 -45.45
N LYS A 189 -4.66 4.74 -45.60
CA LYS A 189 -5.31 5.69 -46.54
C LYS A 189 -4.87 5.51 -47.99
N ALA A 190 -3.78 4.77 -48.26
CA ALA A 190 -3.35 4.53 -49.62
C ALA A 190 -4.31 3.56 -50.33
N GLU A 191 -4.80 3.96 -51.51
CA GLU A 191 -5.74 3.15 -52.30
C GLU A 191 -5.08 2.45 -53.49
N ILE A 192 -3.99 3.01 -54.02
CA ILE A 192 -3.38 2.56 -55.28
C ILE A 192 -1.92 2.19 -55.07
N ASN A 193 -1.08 3.15 -54.68
CA ASN A 193 0.36 2.97 -54.53
C ASN A 193 0.87 3.67 -53.25
N PHE A 194 1.87 3.07 -52.62
CA PHE A 194 2.63 3.68 -51.52
C PHE A 194 4.13 3.50 -51.76
N THR A 195 4.93 4.53 -51.47
CA THR A 195 6.38 4.52 -51.67
C THR A 195 7.10 4.76 -50.36
N LEU A 196 7.94 3.82 -49.95
CA LEU A 196 8.85 3.96 -48.81
C LEU A 196 10.23 4.40 -49.29
N ILE A 197 10.68 5.55 -48.80
CA ILE A 197 12.05 6.03 -49.00
C ILE A 197 12.71 6.08 -47.63
N ASP A 198 13.66 5.18 -47.40
CA ASP A 198 14.38 5.12 -46.14
C ASP A 198 15.85 4.78 -46.38
N ASN A 199 16.72 5.22 -45.48
CA ASN A 199 18.11 4.80 -45.45
C ASN A 199 18.27 3.42 -44.79
N TYR A 200 17.33 3.02 -43.93
CA TYR A 200 17.39 1.73 -43.22
C TYR A 200 15.99 1.14 -43.02
N VAL A 201 15.84 -0.15 -43.28
CA VAL A 201 14.56 -0.88 -43.08
C VAL A 201 14.83 -2.05 -42.14
N ASP A 202 14.21 -2.01 -40.97
CA ASP A 202 14.26 -3.07 -39.98
C ASP A 202 12.94 -3.88 -39.94
N THR A 203 12.85 -4.82 -39.01
CA THR A 203 11.66 -5.66 -38.81
C THR A 203 10.42 -4.84 -38.41
N ASN A 204 10.59 -3.74 -37.68
CA ASN A 204 9.49 -2.87 -37.28
C ASN A 204 8.90 -2.12 -38.48
N THR A 205 9.78 -1.57 -39.34
CA THR A 205 9.37 -0.95 -40.60
C THR A 205 8.65 -1.95 -41.49
N LEU A 206 9.12 -3.20 -41.59
CA LEU A 206 8.44 -4.24 -42.36
C LEU A 206 7.04 -4.58 -41.80
N ASN A 207 6.92 -4.70 -40.47
CA ASN A 207 5.63 -4.94 -39.81
C ASN A 207 4.61 -3.82 -40.05
N LEU A 208 5.09 -2.58 -40.14
CA LEU A 208 4.28 -1.41 -40.47
C LEU A 208 3.73 -1.49 -41.91
N LEU A 209 4.57 -1.91 -42.86
CA LEU A 209 4.19 -2.05 -44.28
C LEU A 209 3.15 -3.16 -44.50
N CYS A 210 3.13 -4.19 -43.65
CA CYS A 210 2.11 -5.24 -43.69
C CYS A 210 0.70 -4.73 -43.37
N LYS A 211 0.54 -3.51 -42.84
CA LYS A 211 -0.77 -2.90 -42.54
C LYS A 211 -1.41 -2.19 -43.74
N LYS A 212 -0.81 -2.26 -44.94
CA LYS A 212 -1.39 -1.72 -46.18
C LYS A 212 -2.68 -2.45 -46.57
N ASN A 213 -3.60 -1.74 -47.23
CA ASN A 213 -4.81 -2.37 -47.78
C ASN A 213 -4.47 -3.38 -48.88
N ALA A 214 -5.32 -4.38 -49.05
CA ALA A 214 -5.20 -5.36 -50.12
C ALA A 214 -5.29 -4.66 -51.50
N GLY A 215 -4.39 -4.99 -52.42
CA GLY A 215 -4.32 -4.38 -53.76
C GLY A 215 -3.44 -3.13 -53.89
N VAL A 216 -2.92 -2.57 -52.79
CA VAL A 216 -1.99 -1.43 -52.83
C VAL A 216 -0.58 -1.89 -53.19
N ASN A 217 0.04 -1.30 -54.21
CA ASN A 217 1.42 -1.61 -54.58
C ASN A 217 2.43 -0.88 -53.68
N LEU A 218 3.50 -1.59 -53.30
CA LEU A 218 4.58 -1.06 -52.46
C LEU A 218 5.85 -0.88 -53.29
N TYR A 219 6.35 0.34 -53.36
CA TYR A 219 7.65 0.67 -53.96
C TYR A 219 8.64 1.07 -52.87
N ARG A 220 9.85 0.50 -52.85
CA ARG A 220 10.87 0.80 -51.84
C ARG A 220 12.13 1.35 -52.48
N PHE A 221 12.61 2.48 -51.98
CA PHE A 221 13.89 3.08 -52.36
C PHE A 221 14.84 3.11 -51.17
N LEU A 222 15.94 2.36 -51.30
CA LEU A 222 17.07 2.40 -50.38
C LEU A 222 18.19 3.19 -51.06
N ARG A 223 18.79 4.17 -50.38
CA ARG A 223 19.92 4.93 -50.91
C ARG A 223 21.16 4.02 -50.96
N GLN A 224 21.47 3.47 -52.14
CA GLN A 224 22.65 2.60 -52.33
C GLN A 224 23.96 3.38 -52.10
N GLY A 225 24.75 2.92 -51.12
CA GLY A 225 26.20 2.92 -51.23
C GLY A 225 26.64 1.64 -51.95
N ARG A 226 26.97 1.75 -53.25
CA ARG A 226 27.65 0.78 -54.15
C ARG A 226 27.09 -0.67 -54.27
N CYS A 227 26.66 -0.96 -55.52
CA CYS A 227 26.46 -2.27 -56.20
C CYS A 227 25.28 -3.14 -55.71
N ALA A 228 24.47 -3.79 -56.53
CA ALA A 228 24.52 -4.14 -57.95
C ALA A 228 23.11 -4.05 -58.56
N ALA A 229 23.05 -4.04 -59.89
CA ALA A 229 21.84 -3.92 -60.69
C ALA A 229 20.76 -4.95 -60.32
N GLY A 230 19.50 -4.50 -60.33
CA GLY A 230 18.32 -5.36 -60.40
C GLY A 230 17.71 -5.78 -59.07
N PHE A 231 17.03 -4.87 -58.37
CA PHE A 231 16.07 -5.25 -57.32
C PHE A 231 14.83 -4.34 -57.37
N LEU A 232 14.05 -4.46 -58.45
CA LEU A 232 12.61 -4.23 -58.39
C LEU A 232 12.00 -5.55 -57.89
N VAL A 233 11.63 -5.61 -56.61
CA VAL A 233 10.87 -6.74 -56.10
C VAL A 233 9.42 -6.29 -56.04
N ASP A 234 8.65 -6.69 -57.05
CA ASP A 234 7.20 -6.74 -56.97
C ASP A 234 6.83 -7.94 -56.08
N GLN A 235 6.58 -7.70 -54.78
CA GLN A 235 6.00 -8.72 -53.90
C GLN A 235 4.48 -8.63 -53.94
N ASN A 236 3.91 -9.03 -55.08
CA ASN A 236 2.52 -9.46 -55.21
C ASN A 236 2.42 -10.99 -55.20
N ARG A 237 3.00 -11.64 -54.18
CA ARG A 237 2.73 -13.07 -53.91
C ARG A 237 2.52 -13.30 -52.42
N ASN A 238 1.26 -13.53 -52.08
CA ASN A 238 0.72 -14.32 -50.98
C ASN A 238 1.64 -14.48 -49.75
N PHE A 239 1.37 -13.69 -48.71
CA PHE A 239 1.54 -14.20 -47.37
C PHE A 239 0.43 -15.24 -47.13
N PRO A 240 0.74 -16.48 -46.71
CA PRO A 240 -0.28 -17.47 -46.41
C PRO A 240 -1.14 -16.97 -45.25
N GLU A 241 -2.45 -17.21 -45.34
CA GLU A 241 -3.38 -17.04 -44.23
C GLU A 241 -2.85 -17.85 -43.04
N GLU A 242 -2.46 -17.17 -41.97
CA GLU A 242 -2.22 -17.85 -40.70
C GLU A 242 -3.56 -18.36 -40.17
N SER A 243 -3.67 -19.67 -40.31
CA SER A 243 -4.56 -20.57 -39.61
C SER A 243 -4.83 -20.15 -38.18
N THR A 244 -6.13 -20.11 -37.87
CA THR A 244 -6.75 -20.34 -36.57
C THR A 244 -5.86 -21.18 -35.64
N PHE A 245 -5.51 -20.62 -34.48
CA PHE A 245 -5.24 -21.40 -33.29
C PHE A 245 -6.13 -20.90 -32.17
N GLN A 246 -6.76 -21.88 -31.50
CA GLN A 246 -7.53 -21.77 -30.27
C GLN A 246 -6.70 -21.17 -29.12
#